data_AF-A0A2K3QGA7-F1
#
_entry.id   AF-A0A2K3QGA7-F1
#
_cell.length_a   1.000
_cell.length_b   1.000
_cell.length_c   1.000
_cell.angle_alpha   90.00
_cell.angle_beta   90.00
_cell.angle_gamma   90.00
#
_symmetry.space_group_name_H-M   'P 1'
#
loop_
_entity.id
_entity.type
_entity.pdbx_description
1 polymer ?
#
loop_
_entity_poly.entity_id
_entity_poly.type
_entity_poly.pdbx_seq_one_letter_code
_entity_poly.pdbx_strand_id
1 'polypeptide(L)' 'MPYNTTAIPPRKEATGHNQLPLTRVKKIIDQDSEIAKCSNNAAFIITCAAVSPFSGR' A
#
# COMPACT_ATOMS: atom_id res chain seq x y z
N MET A 1 16.14 20.72 -12.78
CA MET A 1 16.22 19.24 -12.73
C MET A 1 14.98 18.69 -13.43
N PRO A 2 15.08 17.76 -14.40
CA PRO A 2 13.92 17.25 -15.10
C PRO A 2 13.22 16.23 -14.20
N TYR A 3 11.97 16.51 -13.81
CA TYR A 3 11.14 15.57 -13.09
C TYR A 3 10.69 14.48 -14.06
N ASN A 4 11.02 13.24 -13.74
CA ASN A 4 10.62 12.09 -14.53
C ASN A 4 9.09 11.96 -14.49
N THR A 5 8.42 12.37 -15.57
CA THR A 5 6.97 12.32 -15.75
C THR A 5 6.50 11.02 -16.43
N THR A 6 7.35 9.99 -16.54
CA THR A 6 6.90 8.70 -17.08
C THR A 6 5.84 8.12 -16.15
N ALA A 7 4.60 7.98 -16.65
CA ALA A 7 3.53 7.31 -15.95
C ALA A 7 4.01 5.91 -15.55
N ILE A 8 4.12 5.66 -14.24
CA ILE A 8 4.56 4.37 -13.71
C ILE A 8 3.46 3.37 -14.07
N PRO A 9 3.73 2.37 -14.93
CA PRO A 9 2.71 1.41 -15.29
C PRO A 9 2.29 0.64 -14.02
N PRO A 10 0.97 0.45 -13.79
CA PRO A 10 0.51 -0.31 -12.63
C PRO A 10 1.05 -1.74 -12.72
N ARG A 11 1.94 -2.10 -11.79
CA ARG A 11 2.58 -3.42 -11.77
C ARG A 11 1.52 -4.47 -11.38
N LYS A 12 1.25 -5.40 -12.29
CA LYS A 12 0.21 -6.44 -12.20
C LYS A 12 0.51 -7.60 -11.24
N GLU A 13 1.69 -7.66 -10.63
CA GLU A 13 2.15 -8.85 -9.90
C GLU A 13 2.32 -8.60 -8.40
N ALA A 14 1.54 -9.30 -7.58
CA ALA A 14 1.67 -9.37 -6.13
C ALA A 14 2.98 -10.07 -5.75
N THR A 15 4.06 -9.32 -5.62
CA THR A 15 5.43 -9.84 -5.56
C THR A 15 5.84 -10.38 -4.18
N GLY A 16 4.88 -10.68 -3.29
CA GLY A 16 5.12 -11.02 -1.87
C GLY A 16 5.77 -9.89 -1.04
N HIS A 17 6.24 -8.84 -1.73
CA HIS A 17 6.85 -7.65 -1.19
C HIS A 17 5.99 -6.47 -1.64
N ASN A 18 5.64 -5.66 -0.66
CA ASN A 18 4.76 -4.54 -0.82
C ASN A 18 5.54 -3.32 -1.36
N GLN A 19 5.05 -2.64 -2.39
CA GLN A 19 5.75 -1.50 -2.99
C GLN A 19 5.81 -0.29 -2.07
N LEU A 20 4.85 -0.18 -1.16
CA LEU A 20 4.78 0.92 -0.22
C LEU A 20 5.53 0.54 1.07
N PRO A 21 6.33 1.46 1.62
CA PRO A 21 6.98 1.22 2.91
C PRO A 21 5.94 1.05 4.01
N LEU A 22 5.94 -0.09 4.70
CA LEU A 22 4.99 -0.42 5.77
C LEU A 22 4.91 0.65 6.86
N THR A 23 6.02 1.35 7.12
CA THR A 23 6.07 2.48 8.05
C THR A 23 5.14 3.63 7.64
N ARG A 24 5.00 3.91 6.34
CA ARG A 24 4.10 4.95 5.84
C ARG A 24 2.64 4.50 5.92
N VAL A 25 2.37 3.23 5.62
CA VAL A 25 1.02 2.66 5.71
C VAL A 25 0.53 2.67 7.15
N LYS A 26 1.37 2.25 8.11
CA LYS A 26 1.06 2.35 9.53
C LYS A 26 0.77 3.77 9.98
N LYS A 27 1.57 4.75 9.55
CA LYS A 27 1.31 6.15 9.87
C LYS A 27 -0.04 6.64 9.36
N ILE A 28 -0.49 6.16 8.20
CA ILE A 28 -1.82 6.49 7.66
C ILE A 28 -2.91 5.83 8.51
N ILE A 29 -2.71 4.57 8.90
CA ILE A 29 -3.65 3.84 9.76
C ILE A 29 -3.74 4.47 11.15
N ASP A 30 -2.63 4.95 11.71
CA ASP A 30 -2.57 5.63 13.01
C ASP A 30 -3.23 7.03 12.98
N GLN A 31 -3.56 7.58 11.81
CA GLN A 31 -4.39 8.79 11.73
C GLN A 31 -5.87 8.50 12.00
N ASP A 32 -6.29 7.25 11.92
CA ASP A 32 -7.65 6.84 12.23
C ASP A 32 -7.81 6.66 13.75
N SER A 33 -8.58 7.54 14.37
CA SER A 33 -8.80 7.56 15.82
C SER A 33 -9.63 6.38 16.34
N GLU A 34 -10.33 5.64 15.48
CA GLU A 34 -11.07 4.42 15.87
C GLU A 34 -10.16 3.18 15.95
N ILE A 35 -8.99 3.21 15.30
CA ILE A 35 -8.09 2.06 15.22
C ILE A 35 -7.12 2.09 16.41
N ALA A 36 -7.39 1.24 17.40
CA ALA A 36 -6.56 1.18 18.62
C ALA A 36 -5.10 0.76 18.36
N LYS A 37 -4.86 -0.33 17.60
CA LYS A 37 -3.53 -0.81 17.19
C LYS A 37 -3.61 -1.64 15.90
N CYS A 38 -2.78 -1.34 14.92
CA CYS A 38 -2.65 -2.14 13.71
C CYS A 38 -1.43 -3.08 13.75
N SER A 39 -1.64 -4.38 13.54
CA SER A 39 -0.54 -5.36 13.47
C SER A 39 0.22 -5.27 12.14
N ASN A 40 1.46 -5.76 12.10
CA ASN A 40 2.26 -5.82 10.86
C ASN A 40 1.54 -6.57 9.74
N ASN A 41 0.87 -7.67 10.09
CA ASN A 41 0.14 -8.50 9.14
C ASN A 41 -1.08 -7.75 8.59
N ALA A 42 -1.82 -7.02 9.45
CA ALA A 42 -2.95 -6.21 9.00
C ALA A 42 -2.50 -5.08 8.07
N ALA A 43 -1.42 -4.37 8.41
CA ALA A 43 -0.85 -3.33 7.55
C ALA A 43 -0.40 -3.90 6.19
N PHE A 44 0.17 -5.12 6.17
CA PHE A 44 0.54 -5.80 4.93
C PHE A 44 -0.67 -6.12 4.06
N ILE A 45 -1.73 -6.71 4.62
CA ILE A 45 -2.96 -7.03 3.87
C ILE A 45 -3.66 -5.78 3.35
N ILE A 46 -3.76 -4.72 4.15
CA ILE A 46 -4.32 -3.42 3.73
C ILE A 46 -3.55 -2.89 2.53
N THR A 47 -2.22 -2.99 2.57
CA THR A 47 -1.45 -2.50 1.45
C THR A 47 -1.57 -3.38 0.23
N CYS A 48 -1.56 -4.70 0.40
CA CYS A 48 -1.83 -5.63 -0.70
C CYS A 48 -3.18 -5.34 -1.35
N ALA A 49 -4.23 -5.01 -0.58
CA ALA A 49 -5.52 -4.59 -1.11
C ALA A 49 -5.48 -3.22 -1.80
N ALA A 50 -4.63 -2.29 -1.35
CA ALA A 50 -4.46 -0.98 -1.97
C ALA A 50 -3.65 -1.02 -3.28
N VAL A 51 -2.69 -1.95 -3.39
CA VAL A 51 -1.87 -2.13 -4.61
C VAL A 51 -2.35 -3.24 -5.53
N SER A 52 -3.16 -4.19 -5.04
CA SER A 52 -3.81 -5.15 -5.92
C SER A 52 -4.94 -4.43 -6.65
N PRO A 53 -4.97 -4.48 -7.98
CA PRO A 53 -6.16 -4.04 -8.69
C PRO A 53 -7.29 -4.95 -8.20
N PHE A 54 -8.33 -4.35 -7.64
CA PHE A 54 -9.59 -5.04 -7.34
C PHE A 54 -10.07 -5.66 -8.65
N SER A 55 -9.72 -6.93 -8.88
CA SER A 55 -10.15 -7.70 -10.06
C SER A 55 -11.60 -8.08 -9.85
N GLY A 56 -12.47 -7.07 -9.85
CA GLY A 56 -13.90 -7.20 -10.10
C GLY A 56 -14.11 -7.37 -11.61
N ARG A 57 -13.47 -8.39 -12.18
CA ARG A 57 -13.70 -9.06 -13.46
C ARG A 57 -12.60 -10.11 -13.67
#